data_AF-A0A6J7EEU7-F1
#
_entry.id   AF-A0A6J7EEU7-F1
#
_cell.length_a   1.000
_cell.length_b   1.000
_cell.length_c   1.000
_cell.angle_alpha   90.00
_cell.angle_beta   90.00
_cell.angle_gamma   90.00
#
_symmetry.space_group_name_H-M   'P 1'
#
loop_
_entity.id
_entity.type
_entity.pdbx_description
1 polymer ?
#
loop_
_entity_poly.entity_id
_entity_poly.type
_entity_poly.pdbx_seq_one_letter_code
_entity_poly.pdbx_strand_id
1 'polypeptide(L)'
;MERRVSRHICTNIAVELLSPTEAQSLCYLVNERHDRAEGDLTMPAPGDVPKFVGECHDGFRLTDEGWRFTRRKVELAFVRPSRPRAK
;
A
#
# COMPACT_ATOMS: atom_id res chain seq x y z
N MET A 1 7.85 -15.09 13.05
CA MET A 1 6.73 -14.29 13.61
C MET A 1 6.78 -12.90 13.00
N GLU A 2 5.63 -12.39 12.52
CA GLU A 2 5.57 -11.21 11.66
C GLU A 2 6.07 -9.93 12.35
N ARG A 3 7.30 -9.56 12.00
CA ARG A 3 8.05 -8.41 12.51
C ARG A 3 7.45 -7.06 12.10
N ARG A 4 6.34 -7.01 11.35
CA ARG A 4 5.87 -5.79 10.71
C ARG A 4 4.37 -5.62 10.89
N VAL A 5 3.98 -4.49 11.47
CA VAL A 5 2.60 -4.02 11.44
C VAL A 5 2.51 -2.94 10.38
N SER A 6 1.59 -3.10 9.42
CA SER A 6 1.37 -2.10 8.38
C SER A 6 -0.11 -1.77 8.24
N ARG A 7 -0.41 -0.50 7.99
CA ARG A 7 -1.74 -0.03 7.61
C ARG A 7 -1.63 0.74 6.30
N HIS A 8 -2.35 0.27 5.28
CA HIS A 8 -2.43 0.92 3.98
C HIS A 8 -3.69 1.76 3.96
N ILE A 9 -3.54 3.05 3.66
CA ILE A 9 -4.63 3.98 3.44
C ILE A 9 -4.59 4.31 1.96
N CYS A 10 -5.61 3.84 1.26
CA CYS A 10 -5.83 4.09 -0.17
C CYS A 10 -6.97 5.11 -0.28
N THR A 11 -6.69 6.28 -0.86
CA THR A 11 -7.64 7.40 -0.92
C THR A 11 -7.62 8.06 -2.29
N ASN A 12 -8.60 8.93 -2.54
CA ASN A 12 -8.71 9.72 -3.76
C ASN A 12 -8.68 8.84 -5.02
N ILE A 13 -9.40 7.70 -4.93
CA ILE A 13 -9.43 6.69 -5.97
C ILE A 13 -10.27 7.21 -7.14
N ALA A 14 -9.66 7.30 -8.31
CA ALA A 14 -10.33 7.59 -9.56
C ALA A 14 -10.23 6.36 -10.46
N VAL A 15 -11.38 5.87 -10.93
CA VAL A 15 -11.47 4.70 -11.82
C VAL A 15 -12.07 5.15 -13.16
N GLU A 16 -11.45 4.71 -14.24
CA GLU A 16 -11.93 4.89 -15.60
C GLU A 16 -12.20 3.51 -16.22
N LEU A 17 -13.41 3.32 -16.75
CA LEU A 17 -13.73 2.15 -17.58
C LEU A 17 -13.25 2.41 -19.00
N LEU A 18 -12.38 1.54 -19.50
CA LEU A 18 -11.91 1.57 -20.90
C LEU A 18 -12.85 0.77 -21.80
N SER A 19 -13.56 -0.21 -21.23
CA SER A 19 -14.60 -1.01 -21.87
C SER A 19 -15.51 -1.62 -20.79
N PRO A 20 -16.56 -2.40 -21.15
CA PRO A 20 -17.35 -3.14 -20.16
C PRO A 20 -16.54 -4.14 -19.31
N THR A 21 -15.34 -4.52 -19.76
CA THR A 21 -14.52 -5.56 -19.10
C THR A 21 -13.09 -5.12 -18.79
N GLU A 22 -12.72 -3.87 -19.07
CA GLU A 22 -11.38 -3.32 -18.83
C GLU A 22 -11.47 -1.95 -18.16
N ALA A 23 -10.59 -1.72 -17.18
CA ALA A 23 -10.55 -0.46 -16.43
C ALA A 23 -9.12 -0.10 -16.03
N GLN A 24 -8.91 1.16 -15.70
CA GLN A 24 -7.69 1.65 -15.07
C GLN A 24 -8.02 2.53 -13.86
N SER A 25 -7.08 2.69 -12.94
CA SER A 25 -7.26 3.61 -11.81
C SER A 25 -5.99 4.32 -11.39
N LEU A 26 -6.19 5.51 -10.82
CA LEU A 26 -5.23 6.19 -9.96
C LEU A 26 -5.72 6.11 -8.50
N CYS A 27 -4.82 5.80 -7.59
CA CYS A 27 -5.09 5.76 -6.15
C CYS A 27 -3.90 6.33 -5.37
N TYR A 28 -4.15 7.25 -4.44
CA TYR A 28 -3.10 7.75 -3.55
C TYR A 28 -2.95 6.81 -2.34
N LEU A 29 -1.71 6.46 -2.03
CA LEU A 29 -1.34 5.53 -0.99
C LEU A 29 -0.57 6.24 0.12
N VAL A 30 -1.01 6.04 1.36
CA VAL A 30 -0.22 6.25 2.57
C VAL A 30 -0.03 4.91 3.28
N ASN A 31 1.20 4.53 3.56
CA ASN A 31 1.54 3.32 4.29
C ASN A 31 2.10 3.68 5.66
N GLU A 32 1.31 3.47 6.71
CA GLU A 32 1.82 3.44 8.07
C GLU A 32 2.49 2.10 8.32
N ARG A 33 3.69 2.12 8.90
CA ARG A 33 4.43 0.90 9.17
C ARG A 33 5.32 1.02 10.39
N HIS A 34 5.16 0.04 11.27
CA HIS A 34 6.00 -0.21 12.42
C HIS A 34 6.74 -1.53 12.24
N ASP A 35 8.07 -1.49 12.27
CA ASP A 35 8.92 -2.68 12.27
C ASP A 35 9.28 -3.02 13.73
N ARG A 36 8.74 -4.11 14.25
CA ARG A 36 8.87 -4.57 15.63
C ARG A 36 10.28 -5.11 15.90
N ALA A 37 10.74 -4.93 17.13
CA ALA A 37 11.84 -5.72 17.66
C ALA A 37 11.37 -7.18 17.87
N GLU A 38 12.31 -8.12 17.93
CA GLU A 38 11.97 -9.50 18.25
C GLU A 38 11.35 -9.59 19.65
N GLY A 39 10.23 -10.30 19.78
CA GLY A 39 9.47 -10.42 21.04
C GLY A 39 8.55 -9.24 21.37
N ASP A 40 8.62 -8.11 20.65
CA ASP A 40 7.69 -7.00 20.85
C ASP A 40 6.35 -7.26 20.15
N LEU A 41 5.29 -7.38 20.94
CA LEU A 41 3.91 -7.58 20.47
C LEU A 41 2.98 -6.43 20.84
N THR A 42 3.53 -5.29 21.29
CA THR A 42 2.76 -4.15 21.81
C THR A 42 1.71 -3.66 20.80
N MET A 43 0.49 -3.42 21.30
CA MET A 43 -0.62 -2.84 20.56
C MET A 43 -1.36 -1.78 21.41
N PRO A 44 -1.79 -0.65 20.84
CA PRO A 44 -1.55 -0.25 19.44
C PRO A 44 -0.06 -0.06 19.16
N ALA A 45 0.38 -0.42 17.94
CA ALA A 45 1.76 -0.23 17.54
C ALA A 45 2.10 1.28 17.62
N PRO A 46 3.31 1.66 18.10
CA PRO A 46 3.71 3.06 18.15
C PRO A 46 3.60 3.73 16.79
N GLY A 47 2.92 4.89 16.75
CA GLY A 47 2.82 5.73 15.57
C GLY A 47 4.16 6.38 15.20
N ASP A 48 4.32 6.72 13.93
CA ASP A 48 5.48 7.44 13.37
C ASP A 48 5.02 8.16 12.09
N VAL A 49 5.90 8.90 11.41
CA VAL A 49 5.61 9.37 10.06
C VAL A 49 5.44 8.18 9.10
N PRO A 50 4.60 8.25 8.05
CA PRO A 50 4.39 7.14 7.12
C PRO A 50 5.68 6.57 6.54
N LYS A 51 5.70 5.26 6.26
CA LYS A 51 6.83 4.63 5.57
C LYS A 51 6.87 4.97 4.10
N PHE A 52 5.71 4.95 3.45
CA PHE A 52 5.55 5.23 2.03
C PHE A 52 4.39 6.18 1.83
N VAL A 53 4.60 7.20 1.01
CA VAL A 53 3.54 8.04 0.46
C VAL A 53 3.75 8.10 -1.05
N GLY A 54 2.70 7.84 -1.82
CA GLY A 54 2.81 7.78 -3.26
C GLY A 54 1.47 7.47 -3.92
N GLU A 55 1.55 6.89 -5.11
CA GLU A 55 0.39 6.59 -5.94
C GLU A 55 0.51 5.21 -6.59
N CYS A 56 -0.65 4.58 -6.77
CA CYS A 56 -0.82 3.34 -7.49
C CYS A 56 -1.54 3.63 -8.81
N HIS A 57 -0.90 3.26 -9.91
CA HIS A 57 -1.47 3.24 -11.25
C HIS A 57 -1.78 1.79 -11.61
N ASP A 58 -3.07 1.48 -11.66
CA ASP A 58 -3.55 0.10 -11.75
C ASP A 58 -4.32 -0.14 -13.06
N GLY A 59 -4.16 -1.34 -13.60
CA GLY A 59 -4.99 -1.87 -14.69
C GLY A 59 -5.82 -3.04 -14.19
N PHE A 60 -7.03 -3.18 -14.71
CA PHE A 60 -7.99 -4.21 -14.31
C PHE A 60 -8.65 -4.89 -15.49
N ARG A 61 -9.01 -6.16 -15.28
CA ARG A 61 -9.87 -6.93 -16.18
C ARG A 61 -11.00 -7.57 -15.38
N LEU A 62 -12.22 -7.49 -15.91
CA LEU A 62 -13.38 -8.21 -15.38
C LEU A 62 -13.26 -9.70 -15.77
N THR A 63 -13.38 -10.56 -14.78
CA THR A 63 -13.44 -12.02 -14.92
C THR A 63 -14.79 -12.52 -14.39
N ASP A 64 -15.09 -13.79 -14.58
CA ASP A 64 -16.30 -14.41 -14.01
C ASP A 64 -16.34 -14.34 -12.47
N GLU A 65 -15.18 -14.17 -11.83
CA GLU A 65 -15.02 -14.00 -10.37
C GLU A 65 -14.92 -12.52 -9.94
N GLY A 66 -15.16 -11.59 -10.86
CA GLY A 66 -15.07 -10.14 -10.63
C GLY A 66 -13.78 -9.51 -11.16
N TRP A 67 -13.53 -8.25 -10.77
CA TRP A 67 -12.39 -7.47 -11.24
C TRP A 67 -11.07 -7.98 -10.65
N ARG A 68 -10.06 -8.17 -11.50
CA ARG A 68 -8.70 -8.57 -11.15
C ARG A 68 -7.69 -7.53 -11.61
N PHE A 69 -6.63 -7.33 -10.85
CA PHE A 69 -5.48 -6.54 -11.31
C PHE A 69 -4.80 -7.25 -12.47
N THR A 70 -4.64 -6.57 -13.59
CA THR A 70 -3.72 -6.99 -14.66
C THR A 70 -2.34 -6.40 -14.46
N ARG A 71 -2.26 -5.22 -13.84
CA ARG A 71 -1.02 -4.51 -13.53
C ARG A 71 -1.22 -3.58 -12.34
N ARG A 72 -0.16 -3.40 -11.55
CA ARG A 72 -0.02 -2.32 -10.56
C ARG A 72 1.38 -1.71 -10.66
N LYS A 73 1.47 -0.41 -10.87
CA LYS A 73 2.70 0.37 -10.75
C LYS A 73 2.59 1.29 -9.55
N VAL A 74 3.52 1.16 -8.61
CA VAL A 74 3.59 2.04 -7.45
C VAL A 74 4.68 3.06 -7.69
N GLU A 75 4.34 4.34 -7.60
CA GLU A 75 5.28 5.45 -7.66
C GLU A 75 5.33 6.12 -6.30
N LEU A 76 6.52 6.12 -5.68
CA LEU A 76 6.71 6.65 -4.34
C LEU A 76 7.19 8.09 -4.42
N ALA A 77 6.39 9.02 -3.91
CA ALA A 77 6.77 10.43 -3.76
C ALA A 77 7.66 10.62 -2.53
N PHE A 78 7.35 9.90 -1.44
CA PHE A 78 8.12 9.96 -0.19
C PHE A 78 8.38 8.56 0.36
N VAL A 79 9.63 8.35 0.79
CA VAL A 79 10.06 7.11 1.45
C VAL A 79 10.79 7.47 2.73
N ARG A 80 10.23 7.07 3.88
CA ARG A 80 10.98 7.11 5.14
C ARG A 80 12.12 6.09 5.05
N PRO A 81 13.39 6.45 5.30
CA PRO A 81 14.48 5.49 5.34
C PRO A 81 14.21 4.36 6.35
N SER A 82 14.76 3.18 6.09
CA SER A 82 14.73 2.11 7.09
C SER A 82 15.65 2.50 8.24
N ARG A 83 15.17 2.35 9.48
CA ARG A 83 16.01 2.61 10.65
C ARG A 83 17.10 1.54 10.73
N PRO A 84 18.34 1.91 11.09
CA PRO A 84 19.39 0.92 11.40
C PRO A 84 18.86 -0.04 12.46
N ARG A 85 19.19 -1.33 12.36
CA ARG A 85 18.97 -2.23 13.49
C ARG A 85 19.87 -1.75 14.63
N ALA A 86 19.31 -1.61 15.84
CA ALA A 86 20.14 -1.48 17.03
C ALA A 86 21.05 -2.73 17.11
N LYS A 87 22.33 -2.52 17.43
CA LYS A 87 23.28 -3.61 17.67
C LYS A 87 22.91 -4.35 18.95
#